data_AF-A0A5P1URA7-F1
#
_entry.id   AF-A0A5P1URA7-F1
#
_cell.length_a   1.000
_cell.length_b   1.000
_cell.length_c   1.000
_cell.angle_alpha   90.00
_cell.angle_beta   90.00
_cell.angle_gamma   90.00
#
_symmetry.space_group_name_H-M   'P 1'
#
loop_
_entity.id
_entity.type
_entity.pdbx_description
1 polymer ?
#
loop_
_entity_poly.entity_id
_entity_poly.type
_entity_poly.pdbx_seq_one_letter_code
_entity_poly.pdbx_strand_id
1 'polypeptide(L)'
;MSSKPLLLFHGSSNYRESLEPKLAIGDGEMDNAFGIYAVEDKRIAQLFAIEYLSLSNEARFSIKFEDDFVYVELYQCSVNWDRLGYLYTLPSESFVKVDHMQSVSSESVFPTKVEPVNPYDFKAHIHQL
;
A
#
# COMPACT_ATOMS: atom_id res chain seq x y z
N MET A 1 19.46 -10.68 15.25
CA MET A 1 18.49 -9.67 15.72
C MET A 1 18.20 -8.77 14.54
N SER A 2 16.99 -8.81 13.98
CA SER A 2 16.64 -7.91 12.87
C SER A 2 16.43 -6.52 13.46
N SER A 3 17.24 -5.55 13.04
CA SER A 3 17.06 -4.15 13.43
C SER A 3 15.72 -3.65 12.89
N LYS A 4 14.90 -3.00 13.73
CA LYS A 4 13.70 -2.32 13.27
C LYS A 4 14.09 -1.34 12.14
N PRO A 5 13.44 -1.40 10.96
CA PRO A 5 13.73 -0.47 9.88
C PRO A 5 13.46 0.95 10.36
N LEU A 6 14.33 1.91 10.04
CA LEU A 6 14.16 3.30 10.50
C LEU A 6 12.90 3.94 9.89
N LEU A 7 12.59 3.58 8.64
CA LEU A 7 11.50 4.14 7.85
C LEU A 7 10.62 3.04 7.28
N LEU A 8 9.34 3.34 7.13
CA LEU A 8 8.34 2.51 6.47
C LEU A 8 7.63 3.30 5.38
N PHE A 9 6.93 2.60 4.50
CA PHE A 9 6.21 3.20 3.37
C PHE A 9 4.74 2.84 3.38
N HIS A 10 3.89 3.83 3.12
CA HIS A 10 2.44 3.65 2.97
C HIS A 10 1.99 4.21 1.62
N GLY A 11 1.16 3.47 0.90
CA GLY A 11 0.54 3.93 -0.34
C GLY A 11 -0.92 4.31 -0.13
N SER A 12 -1.36 5.42 -0.71
CA SER A 12 -2.77 5.79 -0.76
C SER A 12 -3.14 6.45 -2.07
N SER A 13 -4.33 6.15 -2.60
CA SER A 13 -4.93 6.86 -3.74
C SER A 13 -5.46 8.26 -3.39
N ASN A 14 -5.40 8.65 -2.11
CA ASN A 14 -5.90 9.92 -1.61
C ASN A 14 -4.77 10.69 -0.91
N TYR A 15 -4.65 11.98 -1.24
CA TYR A 15 -3.75 12.87 -0.51
C TYR A 15 -4.29 13.15 0.89
N ARG A 16 -3.39 13.15 1.87
CA ARG A 16 -3.64 13.49 3.27
C ARG A 16 -2.40 14.18 3.83
N GLU A 17 -2.59 15.21 4.65
CA GLU A 17 -1.49 15.86 5.37
C GLU A 17 -0.97 14.98 6.51
N SER A 18 -1.87 14.24 7.15
CA SER A 18 -1.58 13.25 8.20
C SER A 18 -2.33 11.95 7.92
N LEU A 19 -1.73 10.83 8.32
CA LEU A 19 -2.39 9.53 8.25
C LEU A 19 -3.07 9.25 9.60
N GLU A 20 -4.34 8.90 9.53
CA GLU A 20 -5.14 8.48 10.69
C GLU A 20 -5.44 6.98 10.56
N PRO A 21 -5.44 6.23 11.67
CA PRO A 21 -5.87 4.84 11.68
C PRO A 21 -7.26 4.65 11.09
N LYS A 22 -7.40 3.66 10.22
CA LYS A 22 -8.69 3.29 9.63
C LYS A 22 -8.83 1.78 9.64
N LEU A 23 -10.06 1.30 9.55
CA LEU A 23 -10.29 -0.11 9.30
C LEU A 23 -9.77 -0.43 7.90
N ALA A 24 -8.75 -1.28 7.83
CA ALA A 24 -8.29 -1.82 6.57
C ALA A 24 -9.36 -2.78 6.00
N ILE A 25 -9.40 -2.87 4.67
CA ILE A 25 -10.26 -3.78 3.94
C ILE A 25 -9.32 -4.62 3.08
N GLY A 26 -9.16 -5.90 3.44
CA GLY A 26 -8.37 -6.87 2.70
C GLY A 26 -8.86 -8.29 2.96
N ASP A 27 -8.44 -9.23 2.11
CA ASP A 27 -8.89 -10.62 2.16
C ASP A 27 -8.16 -11.46 3.24
N GLY A 28 -7.09 -10.95 3.85
CA GLY A 28 -6.36 -11.64 4.92
C GLY A 28 -6.97 -11.42 6.30
N GLU A 29 -6.93 -12.43 7.19
CA GLU A 29 -7.40 -12.30 8.59
C GLU A 29 -6.72 -11.13 9.33
N MET A 30 -5.48 -10.79 8.96
CA MET A 30 -4.70 -9.69 9.55
C MET A 30 -4.82 -8.34 8.81
N ASP A 31 -5.50 -8.28 7.67
CA ASP A 31 -5.77 -7.05 6.92
C ASP A 31 -7.04 -6.32 7.40
N ASN A 32 -7.53 -6.65 8.60
CA ASN A 32 -8.77 -6.13 9.19
C ASN A 32 -8.53 -5.35 10.49
N ALA A 33 -7.29 -4.97 10.81
CA ALA A 33 -7.01 -4.15 11.98
C ALA A 33 -7.41 -2.69 11.73
N PHE A 34 -7.80 -2.02 12.80
CA PHE A 34 -7.95 -0.57 12.80
C PHE A 34 -6.55 0.05 12.96
N GLY A 35 -5.98 0.55 11.88
CA GLY A 35 -4.60 1.00 11.87
C GLY A 35 -4.14 1.65 10.58
N ILE A 36 -2.89 2.10 10.58
CA ILE A 36 -2.15 2.53 9.40
C ILE A 36 -1.19 1.40 9.06
N TYR A 37 -1.37 0.81 7.89
CA TYR A 37 -0.50 -0.25 7.39
C TYR A 37 0.66 0.34 6.60
N ALA A 38 1.87 -0.14 6.86
CA ALA A 38 3.06 0.27 6.14
C ALA A 38 3.99 -0.93 5.92
N VAL A 39 4.80 -0.84 4.87
CA VAL A 39 5.71 -1.91 4.43
C VAL A 39 7.14 -1.39 4.32
N GLU A 40 8.10 -2.30 4.35
CA GLU A 40 9.52 -1.96 4.19
C GLU A 40 9.90 -1.69 2.72
N ASP A 41 9.26 -2.38 1.76
CA ASP A 41 9.56 -2.20 0.33
C ASP A 41 8.73 -1.05 -0.26
N LYS A 42 9.44 -0.02 -0.72
CA LYS A 42 8.88 1.17 -1.39
C LYS A 42 8.01 0.81 -2.60
N ARG A 43 8.40 -0.18 -3.41
CA ARG A 43 7.70 -0.57 -4.64
C ARG A 43 6.34 -1.18 -4.33
N ILE A 44 6.26 -2.01 -3.28
CA ILE A 44 4.99 -2.56 -2.79
C ILE A 44 4.06 -1.40 -2.40
N ALA A 45 4.55 -0.45 -1.59
CA ALA A 45 3.76 0.70 -1.19
C ALA A 45 3.31 1.58 -2.37
N GLN A 46 4.12 1.72 -3.41
CA GLN A 46 3.74 2.44 -4.63
C GLN A 46 2.59 1.75 -5.37
N LEU A 47 2.56 0.41 -5.45
CA LEU A 47 1.44 -0.32 -6.04
C LEU A 47 0.16 -0.16 -5.23
N PHE A 48 0.25 -0.06 -3.89
CA PHE A 48 -0.91 0.26 -3.04
C PHE A 48 -1.38 1.72 -3.17
N ALA A 49 -0.56 2.62 -3.71
CA ALA A 49 -0.95 4.01 -3.93
C ALA A 49 -1.87 4.19 -5.15
N ILE A 50 -1.91 3.21 -6.06
CA ILE A 50 -2.68 3.27 -7.29
C ILE A 50 -4.16 2.97 -7.00
N GLU A 51 -5.06 3.74 -7.62
CA GLU A 51 -6.50 3.49 -7.51
C GLU A 51 -6.95 2.40 -8.47
N TYR A 52 -7.36 1.27 -7.91
CA TYR A 52 -8.04 0.20 -8.62
C TYR A 52 -9.55 0.32 -8.39
N LEU A 53 -10.31 0.41 -9.48
CA LEU A 53 -11.77 0.53 -9.46
C LEU A 53 -12.38 -0.87 -9.63
N SER A 54 -13.20 -1.27 -8.66
CA SER A 54 -13.99 -2.51 -8.73
C SER A 54 -15.02 -2.43 -9.86
N LEU A 55 -15.02 -3.43 -10.74
CA LEU A 55 -16.03 -3.57 -11.81
C LEU A 55 -17.17 -4.52 -11.41
N SER A 56 -17.05 -5.21 -10.27
CA SER A 56 -18.05 -6.11 -9.72
C SER A 56 -17.88 -6.30 -8.19
N ASN A 57 -18.77 -7.08 -7.57
CA ASN A 57 -18.65 -7.50 -6.18
C ASN A 57 -17.60 -8.60 -5.93
N GLU A 58 -17.09 -9.24 -6.99
CA GLU A 58 -16.03 -10.26 -6.92
C GLU A 58 -14.65 -9.65 -7.22
N ALA A 59 -14.60 -8.34 -7.45
CA ALA A 59 -13.40 -7.61 -7.80
C ALA A 59 -12.34 -7.74 -6.70
N ARG A 60 -11.14 -8.13 -7.10
CA ARG A 60 -9.98 -8.29 -6.21
C ARG A 60 -8.73 -7.78 -6.88
N PHE A 61 -7.85 -7.19 -6.09
CA PHE A 61 -6.46 -6.98 -6.50
C PHE A 61 -5.56 -7.75 -5.54
N SER A 62 -4.40 -8.19 -6.02
CA SER A 62 -3.43 -8.91 -5.21
C SER A 62 -2.02 -8.53 -5.61
N ILE A 63 -1.18 -8.20 -4.63
CA ILE A 63 0.25 -8.04 -4.85
C ILE A 63 0.88 -9.43 -4.95
N LYS A 64 1.64 -9.67 -6.02
CA LYS A 64 2.35 -10.92 -6.31
C LYS A 64 3.84 -10.69 -6.35
N PHE A 65 4.57 -11.77 -6.05
CA PHE A 65 6.02 -11.83 -6.07
C PHE A 65 6.43 -13.02 -6.93
N GLU A 66 7.26 -12.78 -7.93
CA GLU A 66 7.80 -13.80 -8.83
C GLU A 66 9.23 -13.40 -9.20
N ASP A 67 10.23 -14.23 -8.89
CA ASP A 67 11.64 -14.01 -9.24
C ASP A 67 12.15 -12.56 -8.99
N ASP A 68 11.97 -12.05 -7.76
CA ASP A 68 12.31 -10.67 -7.33
C ASP A 68 11.52 -9.54 -8.02
N PHE A 69 10.58 -9.88 -8.90
CA PHE A 69 9.61 -8.97 -9.50
C PHE A 69 8.35 -8.88 -8.64
N VAL A 70 7.87 -7.66 -8.43
CA VAL A 70 6.62 -7.38 -7.72
C VAL A 70 5.63 -6.76 -8.71
N TYR A 71 4.42 -7.31 -8.75
CA TYR A 71 3.35 -6.82 -9.60
C TYR A 71 2.01 -6.92 -8.90
N VAL A 72 1.01 -6.23 -9.43
CA VAL A 72 -0.38 -6.38 -9.02
C VAL A 72 -1.13 -7.20 -10.07
N GLU A 73 -1.88 -8.18 -9.62
CA GLU A 73 -2.91 -8.85 -10.42
C GLU A 73 -4.27 -8.24 -10.11
N LEU A 74 -5.02 -7.95 -11.17
CA LEU A 74 -6.34 -7.36 -11.13
C LEU A 74 -7.35 -8.34 -11.70
N TYR A 75 -8.31 -8.78 -10.89
CA TYR A 75 -9.45 -9.57 -11.35
C TYR A 75 -10.73 -8.75 -11.19
N GLN A 76 -11.43 -8.53 -12.30
CA GLN A 76 -12.61 -7.67 -12.36
C GLN A 76 -12.38 -6.27 -11.75
N CYS A 77 -11.16 -5.73 -11.92
CA CYS A 77 -10.79 -4.36 -11.57
C CYS A 77 -10.29 -3.61 -12.80
N SER A 78 -10.46 -2.29 -12.80
CA SER A 78 -9.78 -1.38 -13.74
C SER A 78 -8.83 -0.47 -12.98
N VAL A 79 -7.89 0.15 -13.69
CA VAL A 79 -6.98 1.16 -13.11
C VAL A 79 -7.53 2.54 -13.45
N ASN A 80 -7.60 3.43 -12.47
CA ASN A 80 -7.79 4.85 -12.75
C ASN A 80 -6.46 5.49 -13.14
N TRP A 81 -6.14 5.48 -14.44
CA TRP A 81 -4.86 5.96 -14.96
C TRP A 81 -4.67 7.48 -14.84
N ASP A 82 -5.76 8.24 -14.75
CA ASP A 82 -5.70 9.70 -14.72
C ASP A 82 -5.55 10.27 -13.30
N ARG A 83 -5.54 9.38 -12.30
CA ARG A 83 -5.44 9.76 -10.89
C ARG A 83 -4.07 9.42 -10.33
N LEU A 84 -3.40 10.44 -9.79
CA LEU A 84 -2.18 10.26 -9.00
C LEU A 84 -2.49 9.58 -7.66
N GLY A 85 -1.65 8.62 -7.30
CA GLY A 85 -1.50 8.11 -5.94
C GLY A 85 -0.48 8.93 -5.15
N TYR A 86 -0.32 8.56 -3.87
CA TYR A 86 0.59 9.20 -2.94
C TYR A 86 1.32 8.15 -2.12
N LEU A 87 2.65 8.25 -2.13
CA LEU A 87 3.54 7.46 -1.32
C LEU A 87 3.99 8.29 -0.12
N TYR A 88 3.82 7.74 1.07
CA TYR A 88 4.21 8.35 2.33
C TYR A 88 5.42 7.63 2.90
N THR A 89 6.47 8.39 3.24
CA THR A 89 7.60 7.90 4.03
C THR A 89 7.30 8.18 5.50
N LEU A 90 7.32 7.14 6.33
CA LEU A 90 6.84 7.17 7.70
C LEU A 90 7.97 6.86 8.69
N PRO A 91 8.03 7.57 9.83
CA PRO A 91 8.84 7.18 10.97
C PRO A 91 8.30 5.85 11.53
N SER A 92 9.18 4.87 11.80
CA SER A 92 8.77 3.53 12.23
C SER A 92 8.39 3.42 13.71
N GLU A 93 8.63 4.47 14.50
CA GLU A 93 8.62 4.48 15.96
C GLU A 93 7.32 3.90 16.53
N SER A 94 6.17 4.37 16.03
CA SER A 94 4.81 3.96 16.45
C SER A 94 4.29 2.69 15.75
N PHE A 95 5.10 2.05 14.90
CA PHE A 95 4.70 0.85 14.16
C PHE A 95 5.15 -0.43 14.85
N VAL A 96 4.26 -1.43 14.84
CA VAL A 96 4.52 -2.79 15.31
C VAL A 96 4.44 -3.73 14.11
N LYS A 97 5.46 -4.58 13.93
CA LYS A 97 5.48 -5.57 12.86
C LYS A 97 4.41 -6.63 13.14
N VAL A 98 3.47 -6.81 12.22
CA VAL A 98 2.36 -7.76 12.37
C VAL A 98 2.62 -9.05 11.60
N ASP A 99 3.29 -8.97 10.46
CA ASP A 99 3.75 -10.14 9.70
C ASP A 99 5.12 -9.90 9.05
N HIS A 100 5.53 -10.77 8.12
CA HIS A 100 6.82 -10.68 7.44
C HIS A 100 6.98 -9.44 6.54
N MET A 101 5.89 -8.86 6.05
CA MET A 101 5.85 -7.72 5.11
C MET A 101 5.33 -6.44 5.74
N GLN A 102 4.37 -6.54 6.65
CA GLN A 102 3.58 -5.42 7.13
C GLN A 102 3.89 -5.04 8.57
N SER A 103 3.84 -3.74 8.83
CA SER A 103 3.79 -3.16 10.16
C SER A 103 2.57 -2.25 10.28
N VAL A 104 1.98 -2.19 11.47
CA VAL A 104 0.76 -1.42 11.73
C VAL A 104 1.00 -0.43 12.86
N SER A 105 0.50 0.80 12.69
CA SER A 105 0.37 1.77 13.78
C SER A 105 -1.10 2.00 14.11
N SER A 106 -1.43 2.00 15.40
CA SER A 106 -2.77 2.32 15.91
C SER A 106 -2.94 3.81 16.25
N GLU A 107 -1.94 4.63 15.97
CA GLU A 107 -1.90 6.06 16.27
C GLU A 107 -1.78 6.86 14.98
N SER A 108 -2.16 8.14 15.01
CA SER A 108 -1.96 9.02 13.85
C SER A 108 -0.48 9.29 13.61
N VAL A 109 -0.08 9.35 12.35
CA VAL A 109 1.32 9.52 11.95
C VAL A 109 1.44 10.68 10.97
N PHE A 110 2.42 11.56 11.24
CA PHE A 110 2.84 12.59 10.29
C PHE A 110 3.95 12.03 9.39
N PRO A 111 3.75 12.03 8.05
CA PRO A 111 4.78 11.57 7.13
C PRO A 111 5.98 12.52 7.12
N THR A 112 7.19 11.98 7.01
CA THR A 112 8.41 12.79 6.82
C THR A 112 8.55 13.26 5.39
N LYS A 113 7.93 12.54 4.44
CA LYS A 113 7.90 12.88 3.01
C LYS A 113 6.64 12.32 2.37
N VAL A 114 6.08 13.06 1.42
CA VAL A 114 5.00 12.60 0.54
C VAL A 114 5.44 12.77 -0.91
N GLU A 115 5.32 11.72 -1.71
CA GLU A 115 5.70 11.70 -3.13
C GLU A 115 4.48 11.32 -3.99
N PRO A 116 4.20 12.02 -5.10
CA PRO A 116 3.16 11.58 -6.02
C PRO A 116 3.59 10.29 -6.72
N VAL A 117 2.62 9.41 -6.98
CA VAL A 117 2.78 8.17 -7.73
C VAL A 117 1.92 8.25 -8.98
N ASN A 118 2.57 8.27 -10.15
CA ASN A 118 1.85 8.23 -11.42
C ASN A 118 1.61 6.76 -11.81
N PRO A 119 0.35 6.30 -11.96
CA PRO A 119 0.08 4.91 -12.30
C PRO A 119 0.71 4.48 -13.64
N TYR A 120 0.90 5.40 -14.58
CA TYR A 120 1.55 5.10 -15.87
C TYR A 120 3.00 4.61 -15.71
N ASP A 121 3.71 5.02 -14.65
CA ASP A 121 5.09 4.57 -14.37
C ASP A 121 5.13 3.07 -13.99
N PHE A 122 3.98 2.52 -13.57
CA PHE A 122 3.84 1.15 -13.10
C PHE A 122 3.10 0.26 -14.08
N LYS A 123 2.82 0.71 -15.31
CA LYS A 123 2.03 -0.05 -16.29
C LYS A 123 2.54 -1.47 -16.53
N ALA A 124 3.86 -1.67 -16.54
CA ALA A 124 4.48 -3.00 -16.70
C ALA A 124 4.35 -3.92 -15.48
N HIS A 125 3.94 -3.39 -14.33
CA HIS A 125 3.74 -4.11 -13.07
C HIS A 125 2.26 -4.33 -12.77
N ILE A 126 1.36 -4.05 -13.70
CA ILE A 126 -0.09 -4.20 -13.54
C ILE A 126 -0.60 -5.22 -14.54
N HIS A 127 -1.06 -6.37 -14.05
CA HIS A 127 -1.58 -7.47 -14.85
C HIS A 127 -3.09 -7.57 -14.68
N GLN A 128 -3.83 -7.49 -15.78
CA GLN A 128 -5.28 -7.71 -15.79
C GLN A 128 -5.58 -9.17 -16.19
N LEU A 129 -6.38 -9.84 -15.35
CA LEU A 129 -6.84 -11.23 -15.54
C LEU A 129 -8.22 -11.29 -16.19
#